data_AF-A0A382BLU5-F1
#
_entry.id   AF-A0A382BLU5-F1
#
_cell.length_a   1.000
_cell.length_b   1.000
_cell.length_c   1.000
_cell.angle_alpha   90.00
_cell.angle_beta   90.00
_cell.angle_gamma   90.00
#
_symmetry.space_group_name_H-M   'P 1'
#
loop_
_entity.id
_entity.type
_entity.pdbx_description
1 polymer ?
#
loop_
_entity_poly.entity_id
_entity_poly.type
_entity_poly.pdbx_seq_one_letter_code
_entity_poly.pdbx_strand_id
1 'polypeptide(L)'
;MAAVNYTPDQVETMVEMYTNGDPVVDIADVVGKSTRSVIAKLSREGVYVAKPRAVATGAIRKAQIVAGIATHVGSDLESLTKASKEDLVILATAIQSWAK
;
A
#
# COMPACT_ATOMS: atom_id res chain seq x y z
N MET A 1 8.49 27.25 29.10
CA MET A 1 8.22 25.85 29.53
C MET A 1 7.67 25.11 28.31
N ALA A 2 8.26 23.99 27.92
CA ALA A 2 7.74 23.21 26.79
C ALA A 2 6.36 22.68 27.14
N ALA A 3 5.37 22.91 26.29
CA ALA A 3 4.04 22.32 26.46
C ALA A 3 4.17 20.80 26.39
N VAL A 4 3.83 20.12 27.48
CA VAL A 4 3.84 18.66 27.56
C VAL A 4 2.62 18.16 26.79
N ASN A 5 2.85 17.61 25.60
CA ASN A 5 1.77 17.15 24.71
C ASN A 5 1.09 15.85 25.18
N TYR A 6 1.80 15.05 25.99
CA TYR A 6 1.36 13.77 26.53
C TYR A 6 1.79 13.65 27.99
N THR A 7 0.87 13.29 28.88
CA THR A 7 1.23 12.92 30.25
C THR A 7 2.00 11.60 30.26
N PRO A 8 2.81 11.31 31.30
CA PRO A 8 3.46 10.01 31.45
C PRO A 8 2.45 8.85 31.36
N ASP A 9 1.32 8.97 32.06
CA ASP A 9 0.24 7.98 32.07
C ASP A 9 -0.32 7.72 30.65
N GLN A 10 -0.48 8.78 29.83
CA GLN A 10 -0.92 8.62 28.44
C GLN A 10 0.10 7.85 27.60
N VAL A 11 1.39 8.04 27.83
CA VAL A 11 2.44 7.31 27.10
C VAL A 11 2.45 5.84 27.53
N GLU A 12 2.31 5.56 28.82
CA GLU A 12 2.21 4.21 29.36
C GLU A 12 1.00 3.47 28.77
N THR A 13 -0.19 4.09 28.79
CA THR A 13 -1.40 3.53 28.16
C THR A 13 -1.20 3.24 26.67
N MET A 14 -0.57 4.15 25.92
CA MET A 14 -0.30 3.92 24.50
C MET A 14 0.59 2.69 24.27
N VAL A 15 1.67 2.58 25.03
CA VAL A 15 2.64 1.49 24.89
C VAL A 15 2.03 0.15 25.30
N GLU A 16 1.28 0.12 26.40
CA GLU A 16 0.60 -1.10 26.88
C GLU A 16 -0.40 -1.62 25.86
N MET A 17 -1.36 -0.78 25.43
CA MET A 17 -2.37 -1.17 24.44
C MET A 17 -1.75 -1.63 23.13
N TYR A 18 -0.74 -0.90 22.63
CA TYR A 18 -0.06 -1.30 21.39
C TYR A 18 0.68 -2.64 21.54
N THR A 19 1.30 -2.88 22.70
CA THR A 19 1.99 -4.16 22.99
C THR A 19 1.01 -5.31 23.13
N ASN A 20 -0.22 -5.05 23.61
CA ASN A 20 -1.32 -6.00 23.66
C ASN A 20 -1.94 -6.30 22.28
N GLY A 21 -1.54 -5.56 21.24
CA GLY A 21 -1.99 -5.75 19.86
C GLY A 21 -3.21 -4.93 19.49
N ASP A 22 -3.62 -3.97 20.32
CA ASP A 22 -4.73 -3.08 20.01
C ASP A 22 -4.40 -2.20 18.78
N PRO A 23 -5.37 -1.96 17.89
CA PRO A 23 -5.13 -1.14 16.72
C PRO A 23 -4.94 0.33 17.13
N VAL A 24 -4.06 1.03 16.43
CA VAL A 24 -3.67 2.41 16.79
C VAL A 24 -4.82 3.42 16.75
N VAL A 25 -5.91 3.09 16.05
CA VAL A 25 -7.13 3.90 16.06
C VAL A 25 -7.82 3.86 17.43
N ASP A 26 -7.95 2.70 18.05
CA ASP A 26 -8.60 2.55 19.35
C ASP A 26 -7.76 3.21 20.45
N ILE A 27 -6.43 3.08 20.37
CA ILE A 27 -5.50 3.78 21.27
C ILE A 27 -5.67 5.31 21.17
N ALA A 28 -5.87 5.81 19.95
CA ALA A 28 -6.05 7.24 19.69
C ALA A 28 -7.33 7.78 20.30
N ASP A 29 -8.41 6.99 20.24
CA ASP A 29 -9.69 7.32 20.87
C ASP A 29 -9.57 7.35 22.41
N VAL A 30 -8.87 6.37 23.00
CA VAL A 30 -8.66 6.30 24.46
C VAL A 30 -7.88 7.50 25.00
N VAL A 31 -6.82 7.91 24.31
CA VAL A 31 -5.95 9.02 24.77
C VAL A 31 -6.39 10.40 24.26
N GLY A 32 -7.48 10.46 23.46
CA GLY A 32 -8.03 11.70 22.91
C GLY A 32 -7.07 12.40 21.94
N LYS A 33 -6.37 11.66 21.08
CA LYS A 33 -5.39 12.17 20.11
C LYS A 33 -5.68 11.66 18.72
N SER A 34 -5.00 12.18 17.71
CA SER A 34 -5.10 11.63 16.36
C SER A 34 -4.27 10.35 16.23
N THR A 35 -4.71 9.40 15.40
CA THR A 35 -3.95 8.18 15.07
C THR A 35 -2.53 8.52 14.62
N ARG A 36 -2.35 9.57 13.81
CA ARG A 36 -1.03 10.04 13.35
C ARG A 36 -0.13 10.48 14.51
N SER A 37 -0.69 11.16 15.50
CA SER A 37 0.01 11.60 16.70
C SER A 37 0.45 10.41 17.56
N VAL A 38 -0.41 9.40 17.71
CA VAL A 38 -0.10 8.17 18.44
C VAL A 38 1.00 7.38 17.74
N ILE A 39 0.91 7.16 16.42
CA ILE A 39 1.96 6.50 15.63
C ILE A 39 3.30 7.23 15.81
N ALA A 40 3.31 8.56 15.71
CA ALA A 40 4.53 9.35 15.87
C ALA A 40 5.11 9.22 17.29
N LYS A 41 4.26 9.14 18.32
CA LYS A 41 4.69 8.96 19.70
C LYS A 41 5.25 7.55 19.93
N LEU A 42 4.51 6.50 19.57
CA LEU A 42 4.97 5.11 19.66
C LEU A 42 6.25 4.86 18.85
N SER A 43 6.43 5.53 17.71
CA SER A 43 7.67 5.46 16.93
C SER A 43 8.85 6.11 17.65
N ARG A 44 8.65 7.23 18.37
CA ARG A 44 9.69 7.86 19.20
C ARG A 44 10.04 7.03 20.44
N GLU A 45 9.05 6.33 21.00
CA GLU A 45 9.27 5.33 22.06
C GLU A 45 9.91 4.03 21.53
N GLY A 46 10.07 3.88 20.21
CA GLY A 46 10.70 2.72 19.59
C GLY A 46 9.83 1.47 19.50
N VAL A 47 8.55 1.56 19.87
CA VAL A 47 7.64 0.40 19.95
C VAL A 47 6.88 0.19 18.63
N TYR A 48 6.59 1.26 17.89
CA TYR A 48 5.78 1.15 16.67
C TYR A 48 6.47 0.35 15.56
N VAL A 49 5.81 -0.71 15.08
CA VAL A 49 6.22 -1.51 13.92
C VAL A 49 5.37 -1.12 12.71
N ALA A 50 6.01 -0.49 11.72
CA ALA A 50 5.35 -0.14 10.47
C ALA A 50 4.96 -1.40 9.69
N LYS A 51 3.67 -1.54 9.34
CA LYS A 51 3.20 -2.65 8.51
C LYS A 51 3.91 -2.60 7.14
N PRO A 52 4.54 -3.70 6.69
CA PRO A 52 5.16 -3.72 5.37
C PRO A 52 4.10 -3.46 4.30
N ARG A 53 4.42 -2.55 3.37
CA ARG A 53 3.55 -2.28 2.23
C ARG A 53 3.49 -3.55 1.38
N ALA A 54 2.28 -4.05 1.11
CA ALA A 54 2.10 -5.14 0.16
C ALA A 54 2.61 -4.68 -1.21
N VAL A 55 3.79 -5.16 -1.60
CA VAL A 55 4.28 -5.04 -2.97
C VAL A 55 3.68 -6.22 -3.71
N ALA A 56 2.80 -5.96 -4.67
CA ALA A 56 2.22 -7.02 -5.50
C ALA A 56 3.33 -7.64 -6.37
N THR A 57 4.02 -8.63 -5.83
CA THR A 57 4.97 -9.48 -6.56
C THR A 57 4.18 -10.43 -7.45
N GLY A 58 4.44 -10.40 -8.76
CA GLY A 58 3.81 -11.30 -9.74
C GLY A 58 2.70 -10.68 -10.62
N ALA A 59 2.29 -9.43 -10.39
CA ALA A 59 1.33 -8.78 -11.28
C ALA A 59 2.00 -8.32 -12.59
N ILE A 60 1.60 -8.90 -13.72
CA ILE A 60 2.06 -8.46 -15.06
C ILE A 60 1.72 -6.96 -15.23
N ARG A 61 2.71 -6.15 -15.60
CA ARG A 61 2.53 -4.70 -15.80
C ARG A 61 1.89 -4.43 -17.16
N LYS A 62 1.13 -3.33 -17.28
CA LYS A 62 0.52 -2.91 -18.57
C LYS A 62 1.55 -2.86 -19.70
N ALA A 63 2.73 -2.28 -19.43
CA ALA A 63 3.80 -2.19 -20.42
C ALA A 63 4.26 -3.55 -20.94
N GLN A 64 4.27 -4.58 -20.09
CA GLN A 64 4.65 -5.93 -20.52
C GLN A 64 3.57 -6.56 -21.42
N ILE A 65 2.30 -6.28 -21.16
CA ILE A 65 1.20 -6.76 -22.02
C ILE A 65 1.28 -6.08 -23.39
N VAL A 66 1.45 -4.75 -23.43
CA VAL A 66 1.61 -4.00 -24.69
C VAL A 66 2.82 -4.50 -25.49
N ALA A 67 3.97 -4.72 -24.84
CA ALA A 67 5.16 -5.25 -25.49
C ALA A 67 4.94 -6.66 -26.07
N GLY A 68 4.21 -7.52 -25.35
CA GLY A 68 3.84 -8.85 -25.84
C GLY A 68 2.95 -8.80 -27.08
N ILE A 69 1.94 -7.92 -27.07
CA ILE A 69 1.06 -7.69 -28.23
C ILE A 69 1.86 -7.14 -29.42
N ALA A 70 2.67 -6.11 -29.21
CA ALA A 70 3.50 -5.49 -30.25
C ALA A 70 4.46 -6.50 -30.90
N THR A 71 5.08 -7.36 -30.09
CA THR A 71 5.93 -8.45 -30.57
C THR A 71 5.16 -9.45 -31.43
N HIS A 72 3.95 -9.81 -31.00
CA HIS A 72 3.13 -10.77 -31.73
C HIS A 72 2.60 -10.22 -33.06
N VAL A 73 2.21 -8.94 -33.09
CA VAL A 73 1.71 -8.26 -34.29
C VAL A 73 2.86 -7.81 -35.21
N GLY A 74 4.09 -7.70 -34.69
CA GLY A 74 5.25 -7.22 -35.46
C GLY A 74 5.22 -5.72 -35.75
N SER A 75 4.52 -4.94 -34.94
CA SER A 75 4.41 -3.48 -35.08
C SER A 75 4.39 -2.79 -33.71
N ASP A 76 4.85 -1.54 -33.68
CA ASP A 76 4.78 -0.74 -32.47
C ASP A 76 3.36 -0.21 -32.24
N LEU A 77 2.88 -0.34 -31.00
CA LEU A 77 1.50 -0.07 -30.60
C LEU A 77 1.46 0.88 -29.40
N GLU A 78 2.22 1.98 -29.47
CA GLU A 78 2.38 2.94 -28.38
C GLU A 78 1.04 3.51 -27.87
N SER A 79 0.04 3.66 -28.75
CA SER A 79 -1.31 4.11 -28.39
C SER A 79 -2.00 3.19 -27.38
N LEU A 80 -1.68 1.89 -27.35
CA LEU A 80 -2.25 0.91 -26.41
C LEU A 80 -1.79 1.14 -24.96
N THR A 81 -0.73 1.91 -24.72
CA THR A 81 -0.31 2.26 -23.35
C THR A 81 -1.40 3.05 -22.58
N LYS A 82 -2.29 3.73 -23.33
CA LYS A 82 -3.42 4.50 -22.81
C LYS A 82 -4.63 3.64 -22.45
N ALA A 83 -4.70 2.39 -22.92
CA ALA A 83 -5.79 1.49 -22.62
C ALA A 83 -5.77 1.03 -21.15
N SER A 84 -6.93 0.53 -20.69
CA SER A 84 -7.04 -0.11 -19.38
C SER A 84 -6.27 -1.44 -19.38
N LYS A 85 -5.86 -1.90 -18.19
CA LYS A 85 -5.17 -3.20 -18.08
C LYS A 85 -6.09 -4.36 -18.51
N GLU A 86 -7.38 -4.25 -18.23
CA GLU A 86 -8.39 -5.27 -18.55
C GLU A 86 -8.55 -5.42 -20.07
N ASP A 87 -8.68 -4.31 -20.80
CA ASP A 87 -8.78 -4.33 -22.27
C ASP A 87 -7.54 -4.96 -22.92
N LEU A 88 -6.35 -4.64 -22.39
CA LEU A 88 -5.09 -5.21 -22.87
C LEU A 88 -5.01 -6.72 -22.64
N VAL A 89 -5.53 -7.22 -21.52
CA VAL A 89 -5.60 -8.67 -21.25
C VAL A 89 -6.55 -9.34 -22.23
N ILE A 90 -7.75 -8.79 -22.43
CA ILE A 90 -8.73 -9.32 -23.38
C ILE A 90 -8.13 -9.40 -24.78
N LEU A 91 -7.49 -8.32 -25.23
CA LEU A 91 -6.85 -8.26 -26.54
C LEU A 91 -5.71 -9.29 -26.67
N ALA A 92 -4.82 -9.39 -25.68
CA ALA A 92 -3.74 -10.36 -25.69
C ALA A 92 -4.25 -11.81 -25.75
N THR A 93 -5.31 -12.14 -25.01
CA THR A 93 -5.94 -13.47 -25.04
C THR A 93 -6.59 -13.76 -26.38
N ALA A 94 -7.30 -12.78 -26.97
CA ALA A 94 -7.92 -12.93 -28.29
C ALA A 94 -6.86 -13.22 -29.37
N ILE A 95 -5.76 -12.46 -29.38
CA ILE A 95 -4.66 -12.64 -30.33
C ILE A 95 -4.02 -14.04 -30.21
N GLN A 96 -3.76 -14.50 -28.99
CA GLN A 96 -3.20 -15.84 -28.75
C GLN A 96 -4.13 -16.97 -29.23
N SER A 97 -5.44 -16.74 -29.25
CA SER A 97 -6.42 -17.72 -29.74
C SER A 97 -6.44 -17.86 -31.27
N TRP A 98 -6.10 -16.80 -32.00
CA TRP A 98 -6.04 -16.79 -33.48
C TRP A 98 -4.77 -17.42 -34.04
N ALA A 99 -3.72 -17.57 -33.23
CA ALA A 99 -2.44 -18.14 -33.64
C ALA A 99 -2.42 -19.70 -33.61
N LYS A 100 -3.57 -20.36 -33.40
CA LYS A 100 -3.76 -21.81 -33.54
C LYS A 100 -4.41 -22.14 -34.87
#